data_AF-A0A370VN27-F1
#
_entry.id   AF-A0A370VN27-F1
#
_cell.length_a   1.000
_cell.length_b   1.000
_cell.length_c   1.000
_cell.angle_alpha   90.00
_cell.angle_beta   90.00
_cell.angle_gamma   90.00
#
_symmetry.space_group_name_H-M   'P 1'
#
loop_
_entity.id
_entity.type
_entity.pdbx_description
1 polymer ?
#
loop_
_entity_poly.entity_id
_entity_poly.type
_entity_poly.pdbx_seq_one_letter_code
_entity_poly.pdbx_strand_id
1 'polypeptide(L)'
;MFASVLVAGAATGSLPGPERKSPAGAARSAAPGPRHEDVAAAAADAMAAGTSPVEAAERAVSRSGDRWGAIYSEGEYEEFEEALDGRYTGVGLWAGRRGDGVEVTKVRPGSPAAEAGIRAGDRLRSVDGETTDGRPVSEVVAALRGDAEEAAAGTSVVVGLQRGERAWELTLRRARLSTDPVTVREAGDGVTVIRIASFTKGSGKAVRAALRRASSAGVVLDLRGNPGGLVTEAVTAASAFLDGGLVATYDVDGDQRALHAEPGGDTDRPLVALVDGGTMSAAELLTGALQDRGRAVVVGSRTFGKGSVQMPSRLPDGSVAELTVGHYRTPSGRTVDGRGIAPDLEADQQVLRRAETVLSGLGDS
;
A
#
# COMPACT_ATOMS: atom_id res chain seq x y z
N MET A 1 -0.35 -4.36 18.70
CA MET A 1 -1.44 -4.30 17.70
C MET A 1 -0.90 -3.51 16.52
N PHE A 2 -0.48 -4.16 15.43
CA PHE A 2 0.04 -3.43 14.26
C PHE A 2 -1.14 -2.89 13.44
N ALA A 3 -1.62 -1.71 13.83
CA ALA A 3 -2.56 -0.91 13.04
C ALA A 3 -1.79 -0.21 11.92
N SER A 4 -1.29 -0.97 10.94
CA SER A 4 -0.65 -0.44 9.73
C SER A 4 -1.71 0.18 8.81
N VAL A 5 -2.26 1.33 9.21
CA VAL A 5 -3.03 2.18 8.31
C VAL A 5 -2.05 2.69 7.25
N LEU A 6 -2.21 2.23 6.02
CA LEU A 6 -1.40 2.67 4.88
C LEU A 6 -2.05 3.85 4.14
N VAL A 7 -1.17 4.63 3.52
CA VAL A 7 -1.17 6.10 3.38
C VAL A 7 -0.36 6.39 2.09
N ALA A 8 -0.27 7.56 1.44
CA ALA A 8 -0.80 8.90 1.71
C ALA A 8 -1.57 9.43 0.49
N GLY A 9 -2.37 10.47 0.69
CA GLY A 9 -2.83 11.34 -0.40
C GLY A 9 -1.71 12.25 -0.91
N ALA A 10 -1.26 13.20 -0.08
CA ALA A 10 -0.60 14.42 -0.61
C ALA A 10 0.93 14.54 -0.49
N ALA A 11 1.56 14.17 0.63
CA ALA A 11 2.88 14.74 0.97
C ALA A 11 4.10 14.20 0.21
N THR A 12 4.01 13.04 -0.42
CA THR A 12 5.04 12.54 -1.34
C THR A 12 5.04 13.23 -2.71
N GLY A 13 4.34 14.37 -2.84
CA GLY A 13 4.01 14.97 -4.14
C GLY A 13 2.97 14.16 -4.92
N SER A 14 2.20 13.32 -4.24
CA SER A 14 1.27 12.36 -4.87
C SER A 14 -0.09 12.94 -5.25
N LEU A 15 -0.29 14.24 -5.04
CA LEU A 15 -1.36 15.02 -5.62
C LEU A 15 -0.76 16.31 -6.20
N PRO A 16 -1.23 16.79 -7.37
CA PRO A 16 -0.72 18.02 -7.96
C PRO A 16 -0.96 19.22 -7.03
N GLY A 17 0.00 20.16 -7.07
CA GLY A 17 -0.08 21.42 -6.35
C GLY A 17 -1.27 22.29 -6.77
N PRO A 18 -1.55 23.38 -6.02
CA PRO A 18 -2.75 24.19 -6.22
C PRO A 18 -2.68 25.02 -7.51
N GLU A 19 -3.25 24.52 -8.61
CA GLU A 19 -3.54 25.32 -9.80
C GLU A 19 -5.05 25.56 -10.01
N ARG A 20 -5.39 26.85 -10.10
CA ARG A 20 -6.65 27.48 -10.58
C ARG A 20 -7.98 27.02 -9.97
N LYS A 21 -8.51 27.92 -9.12
CA LYS A 21 -9.90 27.94 -8.63
C LYS A 21 -10.94 27.81 -9.75
N SER A 22 -11.89 26.90 -9.57
CA SER A 22 -13.23 26.96 -10.16
C SER A 22 -14.24 27.44 -9.11
N PRO A 23 -15.35 28.12 -9.48
CA PRO A 23 -16.25 28.73 -8.50
C PRO A 23 -17.08 27.70 -7.72
N ALA A 24 -17.28 27.97 -6.44
CA ALA A 24 -17.88 27.02 -5.49
C ALA A 24 -19.39 26.83 -5.68
N GLY A 25 -19.81 25.57 -5.85
CA GLY A 25 -21.18 25.13 -5.60
C GLY A 25 -21.30 24.57 -4.18
N ALA A 26 -22.07 25.23 -3.32
CA ALA A 26 -22.13 24.88 -1.90
C ALA A 26 -22.94 23.61 -1.61
N ALA A 27 -22.26 22.46 -1.54
CA ALA A 27 -22.77 21.27 -0.85
C ALA A 27 -22.18 21.21 0.57
N ARG A 28 -23.02 21.27 1.60
CA ARG A 28 -22.56 21.15 3.00
C ARG A 28 -22.19 19.69 3.28
N SER A 29 -20.90 19.43 3.47
CA SER A 29 -20.39 18.16 4.01
C SER A 29 -20.57 18.09 5.53
N ALA A 30 -20.21 16.94 6.12
CA ALA A 30 -20.31 16.65 7.54
C ALA A 30 -19.45 17.61 8.41
N ALA A 31 -19.58 17.49 9.74
CA ALA A 31 -18.78 18.25 10.69
C ALA A 31 -17.28 18.12 10.32
N PRO A 32 -16.51 19.23 10.30
CA PRO A 32 -15.11 19.18 9.92
C PRO A 32 -14.35 18.28 10.91
N GLY A 33 -13.47 17.44 10.35
CA GLY A 33 -12.52 16.66 11.14
C GLY A 33 -11.51 17.56 11.87
N PRO A 34 -10.50 16.95 12.54
CA PRO A 34 -9.47 17.72 13.22
C PRO A 34 -8.73 18.57 12.18
N ARG A 35 -8.62 19.88 12.40
CA ARG A 35 -7.71 20.66 11.56
C ARG A 35 -6.28 20.37 11.99
N HIS A 36 -5.37 20.37 11.03
CA HIS A 36 -3.93 20.31 11.30
C HIS A 36 -3.49 21.40 12.30
N GLU A 37 -4.12 22.57 12.25
CA GLU A 37 -3.91 23.68 13.19
C GLU A 37 -4.27 23.30 14.64
N ASP A 38 -5.38 22.58 14.88
CA ASP A 38 -5.83 22.19 16.21
C ASP A 38 -4.89 21.13 16.83
N VAL A 39 -4.43 20.18 16.01
CA VAL A 39 -3.49 19.13 16.45
C VAL A 39 -2.10 19.71 16.70
N ALA A 40 -1.63 20.63 15.85
CA ALA A 40 -0.36 21.33 16.03
C ALA A 40 -0.37 22.26 17.25
N ALA A 41 -1.49 22.96 17.52
CA ALA A 41 -1.66 23.75 18.73
C ALA A 41 -1.61 22.87 20.00
N ALA A 42 -2.32 21.74 20.00
CA ALA A 42 -2.29 20.81 21.13
C ALA A 42 -0.89 20.25 21.43
N ALA A 43 -0.09 19.96 20.38
CA ALA A 43 1.31 19.55 20.54
C ALA A 43 2.20 20.70 21.06
N ALA A 44 2.05 21.92 20.51
CA ALA A 44 2.80 23.10 20.94
C ALA A 44 2.53 23.48 22.41
N ASP A 45 1.27 23.48 22.83
CA ASP A 45 0.86 23.74 24.21
C ASP A 45 1.44 22.69 25.17
N ALA A 46 1.44 21.42 24.76
CA ALA A 46 2.03 20.33 25.54
C ALA A 46 3.56 20.50 25.72
N MET A 47 4.29 20.90 24.66
CA MET A 47 5.72 21.23 24.75
C MET A 47 5.97 22.42 25.67
N ALA A 48 5.17 23.49 25.56
CA ALA A 48 5.27 24.66 26.42
C ALA A 48 5.00 24.32 27.91
N ALA A 49 4.17 23.32 28.18
CA ALA A 49 3.90 22.77 29.50
C ALA A 49 4.93 21.72 29.98
N GLY A 50 5.93 21.35 29.16
CA GLY A 50 6.91 20.31 29.51
C GLY A 50 6.33 18.88 29.51
N THR A 51 5.29 18.63 28.72
CA THR A 51 4.60 17.33 28.59
C THR A 51 4.72 16.78 27.16
N SER A 52 4.33 15.52 26.95
CA SER A 52 4.48 14.84 25.65
C SER A 52 3.64 15.50 24.53
N PRO A 53 4.26 16.09 23.48
CA PRO A 53 3.55 16.57 22.29
C PRO A 53 2.81 15.46 21.55
N VAL A 54 3.45 14.30 21.35
CA VAL A 54 2.89 13.14 20.65
C VAL A 54 1.58 12.71 21.31
N GLU A 55 1.57 12.48 22.63
CA GLU A 55 0.34 12.09 23.33
C GLU A 55 -0.75 13.18 23.26
N ALA A 56 -0.37 14.46 23.24
CA ALA A 56 -1.33 15.55 23.13
C ALA A 56 -1.97 15.61 21.74
N ALA A 57 -1.17 15.38 20.69
CA ALA A 57 -1.62 15.23 19.32
C ALA A 57 -2.52 14.00 19.15
N GLU A 58 -2.14 12.84 19.69
CA GLU A 58 -2.97 11.62 19.70
C GLU A 58 -4.32 11.84 20.39
N ARG A 59 -4.32 12.53 21.55
CA ARG A 59 -5.56 12.92 22.24
C ARG A 59 -6.39 13.92 21.46
N ALA A 60 -5.79 14.78 20.63
CA ALA A 60 -6.53 15.69 19.74
C ALA A 60 -7.19 14.90 18.60
N VAL A 61 -6.43 14.05 17.91
CA VAL A 61 -6.94 13.18 16.83
C VAL A 61 -8.04 12.25 17.34
N SER A 62 -7.83 11.54 18.45
CA SER A 62 -8.81 10.62 19.03
C SER A 62 -10.14 11.31 19.38
N ARG A 63 -10.11 12.54 19.90
CA ARG A 63 -11.32 13.32 20.24
C ARG A 63 -12.06 13.87 19.02
N SER A 64 -11.42 13.94 17.87
CA SER A 64 -12.01 14.51 16.64
C SER A 64 -13.01 13.58 15.94
N GLY A 65 -12.92 12.27 16.20
CA GLY A 65 -13.69 11.25 15.47
C GLY A 65 -13.13 10.89 14.09
N ASP A 66 -11.97 11.42 13.68
CA ASP A 66 -11.28 10.92 12.49
C ASP A 66 -10.87 9.46 12.69
N ARG A 67 -11.50 8.57 11.91
CA ARG A 67 -11.28 7.12 11.94
C ARG A 67 -9.90 6.73 11.40
N TRP A 68 -9.32 7.55 10.54
CA TRP A 68 -8.08 7.23 9.82
C TRP A 68 -6.88 8.00 10.36
N GLY A 69 -7.14 9.14 11.01
CA GLY A 69 -6.14 10.02 11.60
C GLY A 69 -5.12 9.28 12.48
N ALA A 70 -3.85 9.52 12.20
CA ALA A 70 -2.73 8.90 12.92
C ALA A 70 -1.67 9.96 13.30
N ILE A 71 -0.94 9.69 14.38
CA ILE A 71 0.30 10.38 14.72
C ILE A 71 1.44 9.39 14.53
N TYR A 72 2.54 9.84 13.94
CA TYR A 72 3.79 9.10 13.78
C TYR A 72 4.91 9.88 14.47
N SER A 73 5.80 9.21 15.18
CA SER A 73 7.11 9.80 15.49
C SER A 73 7.90 10.07 14.20
N GLU A 74 8.96 10.88 14.28
CA GLU A 74 9.80 11.20 13.12
C GLU A 74 10.34 9.92 12.45
N GLY A 75 10.89 8.98 13.24
CA GLY A 75 11.42 7.70 12.73
C GLY A 75 10.35 6.78 12.13
N GLU A 76 9.16 6.68 12.75
CA GLU A 76 8.05 5.89 12.17
C GLU A 76 7.57 6.49 10.83
N TYR A 77 7.57 7.81 10.71
CA TYR A 77 7.22 8.48 9.47
C TYR A 77 8.32 8.34 8.40
N GLU A 78 9.60 8.34 8.78
CA GLU A 78 10.72 8.02 7.87
C GLU A 78 10.65 6.57 7.34
N GLU A 79 10.39 5.58 8.20
CA GLU A 79 10.17 4.19 7.78
C GLU A 79 8.97 4.07 6.82
N PHE A 80 7.91 4.82 7.10
CA PHE A 80 6.73 4.89 6.26
C PHE A 80 7.04 5.53 4.88
N GLU A 81 7.82 6.61 4.82
CA GLU A 81 8.29 7.20 3.57
C GLU A 81 9.23 6.25 2.80
N GLU A 82 10.12 5.51 3.48
CA GLU A 82 10.92 4.45 2.83
C GLU A 82 10.02 3.38 2.20
N ALA A 83 8.98 2.94 2.89
CA ALA A 83 8.02 1.97 2.37
C ALA A 83 7.31 2.47 1.10
N LEU A 84 6.94 3.75 1.05
CA LEU A 84 6.38 4.40 -0.14
C LEU A 84 7.40 4.56 -1.28
N ASP A 85 8.68 4.80 -0.98
CA ASP A 85 9.78 4.76 -1.94
C ASP A 85 10.08 3.33 -2.43
N GLY A 86 9.31 2.33 -1.97
CA GLY A 86 9.45 0.91 -2.32
C GLY A 86 10.64 0.27 -1.64
N ARG A 87 11.08 0.79 -0.50
CA ARG A 87 12.23 0.34 0.28
C ARG A 87 11.81 -0.16 1.67
N TYR A 88 12.72 -0.89 2.32
CA TYR A 88 12.65 -1.21 3.73
C TYR A 88 14.05 -1.57 4.22
N THR A 89 14.32 -1.39 5.51
CA THR A 89 15.56 -1.91 6.11
C THR A 89 15.35 -3.30 6.73
N GLY A 90 16.36 -4.16 6.59
CA GLY A 90 16.37 -5.50 7.17
C GLY A 90 17.35 -6.44 6.47
N VAL A 91 17.20 -7.75 6.68
CA VAL A 91 18.14 -8.75 6.15
C VAL A 91 17.71 -9.42 4.84
N GLY A 92 16.46 -9.23 4.42
CA GLY A 92 15.96 -9.69 3.10
C GLY A 92 15.42 -11.12 3.06
N LEU A 93 14.85 -11.59 4.15
CA LEU A 93 14.08 -12.83 4.21
C LEU A 93 12.62 -12.57 4.58
N TRP A 94 11.75 -13.49 4.18
CA TRP A 94 10.38 -13.61 4.68
C TRP A 94 10.28 -14.85 5.54
N ALA A 95 9.56 -14.74 6.65
CA ALA A 95 9.34 -15.84 7.59
C ALA A 95 7.85 -16.16 7.70
N GLY A 96 7.52 -17.40 8.02
CA GLY A 96 6.16 -17.88 8.26
C GLY A 96 6.16 -18.95 9.35
N ARG A 97 5.01 -19.20 9.98
CA ARG A 97 4.88 -20.29 10.95
C ARG A 97 4.70 -21.61 10.22
N ARG A 98 5.49 -22.62 10.58
CA ARG A 98 5.34 -23.99 10.10
C ARG A 98 5.46 -24.96 11.26
N GLY A 99 4.36 -25.65 11.57
CA GLY A 99 4.28 -26.47 12.77
C GLY A 99 4.43 -25.61 14.03
N ASP A 100 5.38 -26.00 14.88
CA ASP A 100 5.77 -25.33 16.12
C ASP A 100 6.72 -24.13 15.92
N GLY A 101 7.46 -24.11 14.81
CA GLY A 101 8.56 -23.17 14.56
C GLY A 101 8.28 -22.07 13.55
N VAL A 102 9.29 -21.22 13.36
CA VAL A 102 9.36 -20.19 12.32
C VAL A 102 10.27 -20.69 11.20
N GLU A 103 9.80 -20.66 9.96
CA GLU A 103 10.52 -21.11 8.76
C GLU A 103 10.68 -19.94 7.78
N VAL A 104 11.84 -19.84 7.14
CA VAL A 104 12.09 -18.92 6.03
C VAL A 104 11.26 -19.36 4.82
N THR A 105 10.32 -18.53 4.38
CA THR A 105 9.42 -18.83 3.26
C THR A 105 9.95 -18.31 1.92
N LYS A 106 10.74 -17.23 1.94
CA LYS A 106 11.39 -16.64 0.77
C LYS A 106 12.67 -15.92 1.20
N VAL A 107 13.66 -15.84 0.32
CA VAL A 107 14.85 -15.00 0.47
C VAL A 107 14.97 -14.10 -0.76
N ARG A 108 15.37 -12.83 -0.57
CA ARG A 108 15.51 -11.84 -1.63
C ARG A 108 16.88 -12.02 -2.31
N PRO A 109 16.97 -12.19 -3.64
CA PRO A 109 18.25 -12.17 -4.35
C PRO A 109 19.04 -10.88 -4.06
N GLY A 110 20.36 -10.97 -3.90
CA GLY A 110 21.21 -9.80 -3.59
C GLY A 110 20.87 -9.12 -2.26
N SER A 111 20.50 -9.90 -1.25
CA SER A 111 20.31 -9.44 0.13
C SER A 111 21.31 -10.09 1.07
N PRO A 112 21.55 -9.51 2.27
CA PRO A 112 22.42 -10.10 3.28
C PRO A 112 22.09 -11.57 3.59
N ALA A 113 20.80 -11.92 3.67
CA ALA A 113 20.36 -13.30 3.87
C ALA A 113 20.73 -14.23 2.70
N ALA A 114 20.63 -13.76 1.45
CA ALA A 114 21.02 -14.54 0.27
C ALA A 114 22.54 -14.73 0.19
N GLU A 115 23.32 -13.68 0.47
CA GLU A 115 24.78 -13.70 0.50
C GLU A 115 25.31 -14.65 1.60
N ALA A 116 24.62 -14.69 2.74
CA ALA A 116 24.87 -15.64 3.82
C ALA A 116 24.41 -17.10 3.54
N GLY A 117 23.81 -17.37 2.37
CA GLY A 117 23.40 -18.72 1.96
C GLY A 117 22.13 -19.26 2.62
N ILE A 118 21.32 -18.39 3.23
CA ILE A 118 19.98 -18.71 3.75
C ILE A 118 19.04 -19.04 2.58
N ARG A 119 18.15 -20.01 2.78
CA ARG A 119 17.22 -20.51 1.76
C ARG A 119 15.81 -20.65 2.33
N ALA A 120 14.82 -20.69 1.44
CA ALA A 120 13.48 -21.11 1.82
C ALA A 120 13.53 -22.55 2.36
N GLY A 121 12.82 -22.83 3.46
CA GLY A 121 12.88 -24.09 4.19
C GLY A 121 13.89 -24.13 5.35
N ASP A 122 14.67 -23.07 5.58
CA ASP A 122 15.49 -22.96 6.79
C ASP A 122 14.60 -22.63 8.00
N ARG A 123 14.69 -23.42 9.09
CA ARG A 123 14.05 -23.07 10.37
C ARG A 123 14.88 -21.99 11.04
N LEU A 124 14.24 -20.85 11.34
CA LEU A 124 14.79 -19.86 12.24
C LEU A 124 14.62 -20.40 13.66
N ARG A 125 15.68 -20.33 14.46
CA ARG A 125 15.76 -20.88 15.83
C ARG A 125 15.92 -19.77 16.85
N SER A 126 16.72 -18.75 16.54
CA SER A 126 16.92 -17.58 17.39
C SER A 126 17.18 -16.31 16.58
N VAL A 127 16.89 -15.17 17.19
CA VAL A 127 17.30 -13.82 16.75
C VAL A 127 17.91 -13.13 17.97
N ASP A 128 19.14 -12.62 17.82
CA ASP A 128 19.94 -11.99 18.89
C ASP A 128 19.99 -12.79 20.20
N GLY A 129 20.11 -14.12 20.06
CA GLY A 129 20.15 -15.08 21.16
C GLY A 129 18.78 -15.49 21.72
N GLU A 130 17.72 -14.73 21.46
CA GLU A 130 16.37 -15.08 21.88
C GLU A 130 15.77 -16.18 21.00
N THR A 131 15.16 -17.20 21.61
CA THR A 131 14.46 -18.25 20.84
C THR A 131 13.28 -17.68 20.05
N THR A 132 13.01 -18.24 18.86
CA THR A 132 11.82 -17.93 18.06
C THR A 132 10.65 -18.89 18.28
N ASP A 133 10.87 -19.99 19.02
CA ASP A 133 9.84 -20.99 19.28
C ASP A 133 8.72 -20.39 20.14
N GLY A 134 7.45 -20.66 19.78
CA GLY A 134 6.27 -20.09 20.43
C GLY A 134 5.95 -18.62 20.05
N ARG A 135 6.96 -17.78 19.79
CA ARG A 135 6.78 -16.33 19.49
C ARG A 135 5.94 -16.04 18.25
N PRO A 136 5.10 -14.99 18.25
CA PRO A 136 4.42 -14.50 17.05
C PRO A 136 5.42 -14.21 15.92
N VAL A 137 5.11 -14.64 14.69
CA VAL A 137 5.99 -14.41 13.52
C VAL A 137 6.24 -12.92 13.30
N SER A 138 5.28 -12.05 13.61
CA SER A 138 5.41 -10.59 13.52
C SER A 138 6.51 -10.04 14.43
N GLU A 139 6.66 -10.60 15.64
CA GLU A 139 7.67 -10.19 16.61
C GLU A 139 9.07 -10.61 16.16
N VAL A 140 9.19 -11.85 15.69
CA VAL A 140 10.43 -12.39 15.10
C VAL A 140 10.85 -11.61 13.86
N VAL A 141 9.90 -11.18 13.01
CA VAL A 141 10.17 -10.33 11.85
C VAL A 141 10.56 -8.90 12.26
N ALA A 142 10.01 -8.36 13.36
CA ALA A 142 10.43 -7.07 13.91
C ALA A 142 11.89 -7.12 14.41
N ALA A 143 12.25 -8.13 15.22
CA ALA A 143 13.64 -8.31 15.68
C ALA A 143 14.65 -8.42 14.50
N LEU A 144 14.29 -9.14 13.43
CA LEU A 144 15.11 -9.21 12.21
C LEU A 144 15.27 -7.86 11.47
N ARG A 145 14.32 -6.93 11.63
CA ARG A 145 14.41 -5.56 11.11
C ARG A 145 15.15 -4.62 12.07
N GLY A 146 15.16 -4.94 13.36
CA GLY A 146 15.59 -4.02 14.43
C GLY A 146 14.46 -3.07 14.81
N ASP A 147 14.57 -2.48 16.00
CA ASP A 147 13.71 -1.42 16.51
C ASP A 147 14.51 -0.13 16.79
N ALA A 148 13.86 1.02 16.64
CA ALA A 148 14.46 2.34 16.85
C ALA A 148 15.87 2.49 16.24
N GLU A 149 16.91 2.70 17.05
CA GLU A 149 18.30 2.85 16.57
C GLU A 149 18.88 1.56 15.94
N GLU A 150 18.41 0.38 16.36
CA GLU A 150 18.85 -0.89 15.79
C GLU A 150 18.27 -1.17 14.40
N ALA A 151 17.16 -0.51 14.05
CA ALA A 151 16.53 -0.60 12.72
C ALA A 151 17.39 0.03 11.61
N ALA A 152 18.41 0.84 11.96
CA ALA A 152 19.24 1.55 11.00
C ALA A 152 20.01 0.62 10.06
N ALA A 153 20.08 0.99 8.78
CA ALA A 153 20.81 0.21 7.79
C ALA A 153 22.32 0.22 8.09
N GLY A 154 22.89 -0.98 8.24
CA GLY A 154 24.28 -1.19 8.58
C GLY A 154 24.52 -1.72 10.00
N THR A 155 23.49 -1.79 10.85
CA THR A 155 23.51 -2.53 12.12
C THR A 155 23.58 -4.05 11.86
N SER A 156 23.79 -4.83 12.91
CA SER A 156 23.93 -6.29 12.84
C SER A 156 22.81 -6.99 13.61
N VAL A 157 22.47 -8.20 13.16
CA VAL A 157 21.56 -9.13 13.84
C VAL A 157 22.15 -10.54 13.77
N VAL A 158 22.15 -11.25 14.89
CA VAL A 158 22.61 -12.64 15.00
C VAL A 158 21.41 -13.56 14.78
N VAL A 159 21.51 -14.50 13.84
CA VAL A 159 20.44 -15.46 13.56
C VAL A 159 20.90 -16.90 13.74
N GLY A 160 20.20 -17.63 14.60
CA GLY A 160 20.31 -19.09 14.71
C GLY A 160 19.41 -19.76 13.70
N LEU A 161 19.97 -20.66 12.89
CA LEU A 161 19.31 -21.32 11.76
C LEU A 161 19.49 -22.84 11.82
N GLN A 162 18.54 -23.57 11.24
CA GLN A 162 18.59 -25.02 11.10
C GLN A 162 18.08 -25.49 9.73
N ARG A 163 18.82 -26.43 9.11
CA ARG A 163 18.47 -27.11 7.86
C ARG A 163 18.75 -28.59 8.01
N GLY A 164 17.70 -29.39 8.16
CA GLY A 164 17.82 -30.79 8.58
C GLY A 164 18.44 -30.89 9.98
N GLU A 165 19.46 -31.73 10.13
CA GLU A 165 20.19 -31.90 11.40
C GLU A 165 21.24 -30.82 11.65
N ARG A 166 21.63 -30.04 10.62
CA ARG A 166 22.62 -28.98 10.78
C ARG A 166 21.97 -27.74 11.38
N ALA A 167 22.37 -27.39 12.61
CA ALA A 167 22.17 -26.06 13.17
C ALA A 167 23.45 -25.21 13.01
N TRP A 168 23.30 -23.90 12.85
CA TRP A 168 24.40 -22.94 12.84
C TRP A 168 23.91 -21.55 13.24
N GLU A 169 24.83 -20.66 13.56
CA GLU A 169 24.57 -19.24 13.82
C GLU A 169 25.38 -18.40 12.85
N LEU A 170 24.88 -17.22 12.48
CA LEU A 170 25.62 -16.24 11.71
C LEU A 170 25.14 -14.82 12.01
N THR A 171 26.02 -13.85 11.85
CA THR A 171 25.69 -12.41 11.92
C THR A 171 25.32 -11.91 10.53
N LEU A 172 24.11 -11.38 10.37
CA LEU A 172 23.69 -10.63 9.19
C LEU A 172 23.84 -9.14 9.46
N ARG A 173 24.22 -8.38 8.43
CA ARG A 173 24.16 -6.92 8.46
C ARG A 173 22.83 -6.46 7.86
N ARG A 174 22.08 -5.60 8.56
CA ARG A 174 20.84 -5.02 8.04
C ARG A 174 21.18 -4.07 6.87
N ALA A 175 20.36 -4.08 5.83
CA ALA A 175 20.57 -3.26 4.62
C ALA A 175 19.25 -2.62 4.16
N ARG A 176 19.35 -1.49 3.46
CA ARG A 176 18.22 -0.95 2.67
C ARG A 176 17.97 -1.85 1.47
N LEU A 177 16.81 -2.48 1.45
CA LEU A 177 16.34 -3.39 0.41
C LEU A 177 15.15 -2.74 -0.31
N SER A 178 14.78 -3.25 -1.49
CA SER A 178 13.57 -2.81 -2.20
C SER A 178 12.52 -3.90 -2.30
N THR A 179 11.26 -3.49 -2.31
CA THR A 179 10.13 -4.34 -2.66
C THR A 179 10.06 -4.53 -4.17
N ASP A 180 9.43 -5.63 -4.61
CA ASP A 180 8.96 -5.83 -5.97
C ASP A 180 7.44 -5.56 -5.99
N PRO A 181 6.98 -4.29 -6.08
CA PRO A 181 5.56 -3.94 -5.92
C PRO A 181 4.69 -4.47 -7.07
N VAL A 182 5.30 -4.71 -8.24
CA VAL A 182 4.62 -5.20 -9.45
C VAL A 182 5.30 -6.49 -9.90
N THR A 183 4.56 -7.59 -9.85
CA THR A 183 5.04 -8.90 -10.33
C THR A 183 4.21 -9.36 -11.52
N VAL A 184 4.88 -9.89 -12.55
CA VAL A 184 4.24 -10.40 -13.76
C VAL A 184 4.45 -11.91 -13.83
N ARG A 185 3.40 -12.64 -14.21
CA ARG A 185 3.48 -14.05 -14.60
C ARG A 185 2.48 -14.34 -15.71
N GLU A 186 2.75 -15.39 -16.48
CA GLU A 186 1.74 -15.95 -17.37
C GLU A 186 0.76 -16.83 -16.56
N ALA A 187 -0.41 -17.04 -17.13
CA ALA A 187 -1.44 -17.97 -16.66
C ALA A 187 -1.84 -18.91 -17.80
N GLY A 188 -3.00 -19.58 -17.68
CA GLY A 188 -3.54 -20.40 -18.77
C GLY A 188 -3.75 -19.58 -20.04
N ASP A 189 -3.74 -20.26 -21.19
CA ASP A 189 -4.22 -19.74 -22.47
C ASP A 189 -3.57 -18.41 -22.93
N GLY A 190 -2.32 -18.18 -22.50
CA GLY A 190 -1.54 -17.00 -22.84
C GLY A 190 -1.94 -15.73 -22.09
N VAL A 191 -2.79 -15.80 -21.07
CA VAL A 191 -3.21 -14.64 -20.26
C VAL A 191 -2.03 -14.10 -19.44
N THR A 192 -1.84 -12.77 -19.43
CA THR A 192 -0.82 -12.12 -18.60
C THR A 192 -1.40 -11.65 -17.27
N VAL A 193 -0.85 -12.10 -16.15
CA VAL A 193 -1.25 -11.63 -14.82
C VAL A 193 -0.25 -10.59 -14.32
N ILE A 194 -0.73 -9.36 -14.14
CA ILE A 194 0.02 -8.26 -13.55
C ILE A 194 -0.53 -8.05 -12.14
N ARG A 195 0.21 -8.46 -11.12
CA ARG A 195 -0.15 -8.22 -9.72
C ARG A 195 0.51 -6.95 -9.22
N ILE A 196 -0.28 -6.05 -8.62
CA ILE A 196 0.22 -4.89 -7.87
C ILE A 196 0.00 -5.17 -6.38
N ALA A 197 1.08 -5.35 -5.62
CA ALA A 197 1.01 -5.60 -4.18
C ALA A 197 0.79 -4.30 -3.38
N SER A 198 1.34 -3.18 -3.85
CA SER A 198 1.16 -1.83 -3.29
C SER A 198 1.59 -0.78 -4.32
N PHE A 199 1.09 0.44 -4.17
CA PHE A 199 1.46 1.58 -5.02
C PHE A 199 2.66 2.30 -4.43
N THR A 200 3.86 1.75 -4.64
CA THR A 200 5.12 2.42 -4.29
C THR A 200 5.70 3.15 -5.49
N LYS A 201 6.69 4.02 -5.27
CA LYS A 201 7.35 4.82 -6.30
C LYS A 201 7.86 3.98 -7.49
N GLY A 202 7.48 4.38 -8.69
CA GLY A 202 7.75 3.68 -9.94
C GLY A 202 6.83 2.50 -10.27
N SER A 203 5.87 2.13 -9.41
CA SER A 203 4.95 1.02 -9.67
C SER A 203 4.07 1.25 -10.89
N GLY A 204 3.55 2.47 -11.12
CA GLY A 204 2.79 2.81 -12.34
C GLY A 204 3.63 2.69 -13.61
N LYS A 205 4.91 3.08 -13.56
CA LYS A 205 5.87 2.86 -14.66
C LYS A 205 6.13 1.37 -14.90
N ALA A 206 6.22 0.57 -13.83
CA ALA A 206 6.38 -0.88 -13.92
C ALA A 206 5.14 -1.57 -14.51
N VAL A 207 3.91 -1.15 -14.14
CA VAL A 207 2.65 -1.60 -14.75
C VAL A 207 2.63 -1.30 -16.24
N ARG A 208 2.91 -0.06 -16.65
CA ARG A 208 2.94 0.30 -18.08
C ARG A 208 4.03 -0.48 -18.85
N ALA A 209 5.16 -0.80 -18.21
CA ALA A 209 6.20 -1.62 -18.82
C ALA A 209 5.82 -3.12 -18.90
N ALA A 210 5.09 -3.64 -17.92
CA ALA A 210 4.53 -4.99 -17.94
C ALA A 210 3.48 -5.14 -19.04
N LEU A 211 2.54 -4.19 -19.14
CA LEU A 211 1.47 -4.18 -20.14
C LEU A 211 2.00 -4.09 -21.58
N ARG A 212 3.09 -3.38 -21.83
CA ARG A 212 3.75 -3.39 -23.16
C ARG A 212 4.31 -4.76 -23.58
N ARG A 213 4.56 -5.65 -22.62
CA ARG A 213 5.02 -7.04 -22.85
C ARG A 213 3.92 -8.08 -22.62
N ALA A 214 2.70 -7.65 -22.29
CA ALA A 214 1.58 -8.55 -22.10
C ALA A 214 1.13 -9.14 -23.44
N SER A 215 0.64 -10.38 -23.37
CA SER A 215 0.00 -11.08 -24.46
C SER A 215 -1.26 -10.36 -24.95
N SER A 216 -1.59 -10.53 -26.23
CA SER A 216 -2.86 -10.08 -26.81
C SER A 216 -4.08 -10.84 -26.29
N ALA A 217 -3.90 -12.03 -25.71
CA ALA A 217 -4.98 -12.85 -25.15
C ALA A 217 -5.70 -12.20 -23.95
N GLY A 218 -5.12 -11.15 -23.36
CA GLY A 218 -5.72 -10.36 -22.30
C GLY A 218 -4.90 -10.32 -21.01
N VAL A 219 -5.36 -9.46 -20.10
CA VAL A 219 -4.67 -9.13 -18.87
C VAL A 219 -5.57 -9.33 -17.65
N VAL A 220 -5.03 -10.00 -16.63
CA VAL A 220 -5.59 -10.01 -15.29
C VAL A 220 -4.77 -9.06 -14.42
N LEU A 221 -5.39 -7.97 -13.97
CA LEU A 221 -4.81 -7.02 -13.03
C LEU A 221 -5.17 -7.45 -11.60
N ASP A 222 -4.23 -8.04 -10.87
CA ASP A 222 -4.47 -8.58 -9.52
C ASP A 222 -4.16 -7.54 -8.44
N LEU A 223 -5.22 -6.99 -7.83
CA LEU A 223 -5.19 -5.97 -6.76
C LEU A 223 -5.60 -6.55 -5.38
N ARG A 224 -5.71 -7.87 -5.26
CA ARG A 224 -6.10 -8.56 -4.03
C ARG A 224 -5.05 -8.40 -2.93
N GLY A 225 -5.51 -8.01 -1.75
CA GLY A 225 -4.67 -7.66 -0.60
C GLY A 225 -3.80 -6.42 -0.81
N ASN A 226 -4.10 -5.55 -1.79
CA ASN A 226 -3.35 -4.31 -2.03
C ASN A 226 -3.92 -3.16 -1.17
N PRO A 227 -3.19 -2.69 -0.14
CA PRO A 227 -3.67 -1.69 0.81
C PRO A 227 -3.68 -0.25 0.25
N GLY A 228 -3.30 -0.06 -1.02
CA GLY A 228 -3.12 1.25 -1.64
C GLY A 228 -1.66 1.69 -1.66
N GLY A 229 -1.41 2.96 -1.33
CA GLY A 229 -0.12 3.64 -1.46
C GLY A 229 -0.27 4.96 -2.21
N LEU A 230 0.74 5.33 -2.99
CA LEU A 230 0.83 6.59 -3.73
C LEU A 230 -0.28 6.77 -4.77
N VAL A 231 -1.08 7.82 -4.60
CA VAL A 231 -2.18 8.16 -5.53
C VAL A 231 -1.66 8.48 -6.94
N THR A 232 -0.54 9.18 -7.10
CA THR A 232 0.11 9.42 -8.41
C THR A 232 0.47 8.13 -9.13
N GLU A 233 0.93 7.10 -8.42
CA GLU A 233 1.30 5.82 -9.02
C GLU A 233 0.06 5.03 -9.45
N ALA A 234 -1.04 5.11 -8.69
CA ALA A 234 -2.33 4.56 -9.10
C ALA A 234 -2.93 5.28 -10.33
N VAL A 235 -2.82 6.61 -10.42
CA VAL A 235 -3.20 7.38 -11.62
C VAL A 235 -2.28 7.03 -12.81
N THR A 236 -0.97 6.87 -12.57
CA THR A 236 -0.01 6.45 -13.61
C THR A 236 -0.29 5.03 -14.10
N ALA A 237 -0.71 4.13 -13.21
CA ALA A 237 -1.16 2.78 -13.55
C ALA A 237 -2.49 2.80 -14.32
N ALA A 238 -3.46 3.63 -13.92
CA ALA A 238 -4.72 3.82 -14.64
C ALA A 238 -4.46 4.29 -16.09
N SER A 239 -3.51 5.22 -16.25
CA SER A 239 -3.04 5.73 -17.55
C SER A 239 -2.35 4.68 -18.43
N ALA A 240 -2.02 3.50 -17.90
CA ALA A 240 -1.56 2.38 -18.74
C ALA A 240 -2.72 1.72 -19.51
N PHE A 241 -3.94 1.76 -18.97
CA PHE A 241 -5.13 1.09 -19.50
C PHE A 241 -6.19 2.07 -20.06
N LEU A 242 -6.00 3.38 -19.89
CA LEU A 242 -6.93 4.43 -20.28
C LEU A 242 -6.25 5.44 -21.20
N ASP A 243 -6.90 5.82 -22.29
CA ASP A 243 -6.46 6.92 -23.15
C ASP A 243 -7.03 8.25 -22.67
N GLY A 244 -6.36 8.87 -21.69
CA GLY A 244 -6.79 10.16 -21.13
C GLY A 244 -8.05 10.10 -20.26
N GLY A 245 -8.58 11.27 -19.86
CA GLY A 245 -9.87 11.42 -19.17
C GLY A 245 -9.83 11.19 -17.65
N LEU A 246 -10.97 11.38 -16.97
CA LEU A 246 -11.07 11.36 -15.50
C LEU A 246 -10.71 9.99 -14.90
N VAL A 247 -10.00 9.99 -13.77
CA VAL A 247 -9.69 8.82 -12.93
C VAL A 247 -10.40 8.93 -11.59
N ALA A 248 -10.35 10.09 -10.94
CA ALA A 248 -11.11 10.38 -9.72
C ALA A 248 -11.30 11.90 -9.54
N THR A 249 -12.32 12.29 -8.78
CA THR A 249 -12.36 13.62 -8.14
C THR A 249 -12.08 13.48 -6.66
N TYR A 250 -11.56 14.52 -6.03
CA TYR A 250 -11.31 14.54 -4.59
C TYR A 250 -11.42 15.96 -4.04
N ASP A 251 -11.66 16.08 -2.73
CA ASP A 251 -11.66 17.36 -2.03
C ASP A 251 -10.56 17.44 -0.97
N VAL A 252 -10.13 18.68 -0.69
CA VAL A 252 -9.24 19.05 0.41
C VAL A 252 -9.87 20.27 1.06
N ASP A 253 -10.37 20.14 2.28
CA ASP A 253 -11.12 21.18 3.00
C ASP A 253 -12.31 21.76 2.18
N GLY A 254 -12.92 20.93 1.33
CA GLY A 254 -13.99 21.30 0.41
C GLY A 254 -13.54 21.81 -0.97
N ASP A 255 -12.28 22.17 -1.17
CA ASP A 255 -11.73 22.58 -2.48
C ASP A 255 -11.66 21.35 -3.41
N GLN A 256 -12.57 21.31 -4.40
CA GLN A 256 -12.67 20.20 -5.35
C GLN A 256 -11.52 20.20 -6.35
N ARG A 257 -10.97 19.00 -6.60
CA ARG A 257 -9.87 18.73 -7.54
C ARG A 257 -10.16 17.44 -8.32
N ALA A 258 -9.45 17.26 -9.43
CA ALA A 258 -9.63 16.12 -10.32
C ALA A 258 -8.29 15.51 -10.75
N LEU A 259 -8.24 14.19 -10.80
CA LEU A 259 -7.12 13.39 -11.29
C LEU A 259 -7.49 12.80 -12.65
N HIS A 260 -6.62 12.99 -13.63
CA HIS A 260 -6.83 12.53 -15.00
C HIS A 260 -5.75 11.52 -15.38
N ALA A 261 -6.10 10.58 -16.25
CA ALA A 261 -5.15 9.71 -16.90
C ALA A 261 -4.39 10.48 -17.99
N GLU A 262 -3.15 10.11 -18.20
CA GLU A 262 -2.38 10.51 -19.38
C GLU A 262 -2.84 9.73 -20.63
N PRO A 263 -2.85 10.32 -21.83
CA PRO A 263 -3.09 9.61 -23.09
C PRO A 263 -2.08 8.48 -23.39
N GLY A 264 -2.40 7.66 -24.39
CA GLY A 264 -1.56 6.56 -24.86
C GLY A 264 -1.60 5.32 -23.96
N GLY A 265 -2.73 5.08 -23.28
CA GLY A 265 -3.03 3.81 -22.63
C GLY A 265 -3.54 2.76 -23.62
N ASP A 266 -3.38 1.48 -23.28
CA ASP A 266 -3.95 0.36 -24.03
C ASP A 266 -5.41 0.19 -23.65
N THR A 267 -6.31 0.58 -24.54
CA THR A 267 -7.77 0.47 -24.39
C THR A 267 -8.35 -0.79 -25.01
N ASP A 268 -7.59 -1.49 -25.87
CA ASP A 268 -8.12 -2.53 -26.76
C ASP A 268 -8.03 -3.93 -26.13
N ARG A 269 -6.95 -4.23 -25.39
CA ARG A 269 -6.77 -5.59 -24.86
C ARG A 269 -7.83 -5.94 -23.80
N PRO A 270 -8.42 -7.15 -23.82
CA PRO A 270 -9.29 -7.64 -22.75
C PRO A 270 -8.64 -7.49 -21.37
N LEU A 271 -9.38 -6.93 -20.41
CA LEU A 271 -8.88 -6.62 -19.07
C LEU A 271 -9.90 -7.03 -18.00
N VAL A 272 -9.41 -7.79 -17.01
CA VAL A 272 -10.16 -8.13 -15.80
C VAL A 272 -9.36 -7.69 -14.58
N ALA A 273 -9.99 -7.03 -13.62
CA ALA A 273 -9.39 -6.63 -12.35
C ALA A 273 -9.83 -7.59 -11.24
N LEU A 274 -8.88 -8.16 -10.48
CA LEU A 274 -9.18 -8.97 -9.29
C LEU A 274 -9.09 -8.12 -8.04
N VAL A 275 -10.11 -8.22 -7.19
CA VAL A 275 -10.22 -7.47 -5.94
C VAL A 275 -10.72 -8.32 -4.78
N ASP A 276 -10.42 -7.91 -3.56
CA ASP A 276 -10.97 -8.48 -2.34
C ASP A 276 -11.11 -7.42 -1.24
N GLY A 277 -11.58 -7.82 -0.06
CA GLY A 277 -11.68 -6.92 1.11
C GLY A 277 -10.34 -6.38 1.64
N GLY A 278 -9.20 -6.81 1.08
CA GLY A 278 -7.88 -6.22 1.32
C GLY A 278 -7.45 -5.19 0.27
N THR A 279 -8.19 -5.07 -0.85
CA THR A 279 -8.05 -3.97 -1.80
C THR A 279 -8.56 -2.68 -1.14
N MET A 280 -7.69 -1.66 -1.02
CA MET A 280 -7.96 -0.43 -0.25
C MET A 280 -7.44 0.85 -0.94
N SER A 281 -8.09 1.99 -0.70
CA SER A 281 -7.55 3.34 -0.96
C SER A 281 -7.15 3.53 -2.44
N ALA A 282 -5.88 3.81 -2.75
CA ALA A 282 -5.39 4.00 -4.12
C ALA A 282 -5.69 2.79 -5.05
N ALA A 283 -5.82 1.58 -4.50
CA ALA A 283 -6.24 0.40 -5.27
C ALA A 283 -7.74 0.42 -5.60
N GLU A 284 -8.58 0.94 -4.69
CA GLU A 284 -10.01 1.16 -4.92
C GLU A 284 -10.24 2.31 -5.91
N LEU A 285 -9.40 3.35 -5.88
CA LEU A 285 -9.37 4.44 -6.86
C LEU A 285 -9.08 3.90 -8.27
N LEU A 286 -8.05 3.07 -8.44
CA LEU A 286 -7.76 2.41 -9.73
C LEU A 286 -8.91 1.50 -10.16
N THR A 287 -9.43 0.67 -9.24
CA THR A 287 -10.55 -0.24 -9.52
C THR A 287 -11.78 0.53 -10.00
N GLY A 288 -12.20 1.56 -9.27
CA GLY A 288 -13.35 2.39 -9.59
C GLY A 288 -13.18 3.18 -10.89
N ALA A 289 -11.96 3.64 -11.19
CA ALA A 289 -11.66 4.31 -12.45
C ALA A 289 -11.79 3.38 -13.67
N LEU A 290 -11.34 2.14 -13.55
CA LEU A 290 -11.45 1.13 -14.62
C LEU A 290 -12.89 0.62 -14.78
N GLN A 291 -13.61 0.40 -13.66
CA GLN A 291 -15.00 -0.08 -13.66
C GLN A 291 -15.97 0.98 -14.21
N ASP A 292 -15.95 2.21 -13.68
CA ASP A 292 -16.88 3.28 -14.07
C ASP A 292 -16.74 3.68 -15.55
N ARG A 293 -15.57 3.42 -16.14
CA ARG A 293 -15.27 3.70 -17.54
C ARG A 293 -15.45 2.49 -18.46
N GLY A 294 -15.96 1.38 -17.93
CA GLY A 294 -16.16 0.14 -18.69
C GLY A 294 -14.88 -0.49 -19.24
N ARG A 295 -13.70 -0.13 -18.70
CA ARG A 295 -12.40 -0.57 -19.21
C ARG A 295 -12.00 -1.96 -18.71
N ALA A 296 -12.46 -2.34 -17.51
CA ALA A 296 -12.23 -3.65 -16.93
C ALA A 296 -13.51 -4.21 -16.32
N VAL A 297 -13.69 -5.53 -16.41
CA VAL A 297 -14.64 -6.24 -15.54
C VAL A 297 -13.96 -6.51 -14.20
N VAL A 298 -14.60 -6.15 -13.10
CA VAL A 298 -14.10 -6.35 -11.73
C VAL A 298 -14.65 -7.66 -11.16
N VAL A 299 -13.77 -8.56 -10.73
CA VAL A 299 -14.10 -9.91 -10.26
C VAL A 299 -13.50 -10.16 -8.88
N GLY A 300 -14.27 -10.73 -7.95
CA GLY A 300 -13.78 -11.07 -6.61
C GLY A 300 -14.80 -10.75 -5.52
N SER A 301 -14.39 -10.06 -4.46
CA SER A 301 -15.29 -9.62 -3.38
C SER A 301 -15.19 -8.11 -3.14
N ARG A 302 -16.17 -7.56 -2.40
CA ARG A 302 -16.26 -6.12 -2.09
C ARG A 302 -14.97 -5.61 -1.44
N THR A 303 -14.47 -4.46 -1.92
CA THR A 303 -13.25 -3.82 -1.41
C THR A 303 -13.47 -3.13 -0.07
N PHE A 304 -12.38 -2.72 0.58
CA PHE A 304 -12.37 -2.30 1.98
C PHE A 304 -13.22 -1.05 2.31
N GLY A 305 -13.29 -0.08 1.40
CA GLY A 305 -14.04 1.16 1.58
C GLY A 305 -13.27 2.27 2.31
N LYS A 306 -11.99 2.48 2.00
CA LYS A 306 -11.25 3.69 2.44
C LYS A 306 -11.36 4.72 1.31
N GLY A 307 -12.26 5.68 1.49
CA GLY A 307 -12.57 6.75 0.54
C GLY A 307 -12.05 8.13 0.96
N SER A 308 -11.38 8.23 2.10
CA SER A 308 -10.74 9.44 2.61
C SER A 308 -9.47 9.81 1.84
N VAL A 309 -9.20 11.11 1.75
CA VAL A 309 -7.90 11.67 1.43
C VAL A 309 -7.26 12.13 2.73
N GLN A 310 -6.03 11.70 2.97
CA GLN A 310 -5.25 12.14 4.11
C GLN A 310 -4.02 12.94 3.70
N MET A 311 -3.66 13.90 4.55
CA MET A 311 -2.46 14.73 4.43
C MET A 311 -1.66 14.65 5.74
N PRO A 312 -0.33 14.54 5.69
CA PRO A 312 0.50 14.72 6.87
C PRO A 312 0.98 16.16 7.05
N SER A 313 1.06 16.59 8.30
CA SER A 313 1.68 17.84 8.76
C SER A 313 2.74 17.52 9.81
N ARG A 314 3.95 18.06 9.64
CA ARG A 314 4.98 18.01 10.70
C ARG A 314 4.56 18.89 11.87
N LEU A 315 4.69 18.36 13.08
CA LEU A 315 4.44 19.03 14.35
C LEU A 315 5.75 19.66 14.89
N PRO A 316 5.70 20.54 15.90
CA PRO A 316 6.88 21.30 16.35
C PRO A 316 8.00 20.46 16.97
N ASP A 317 7.73 19.21 17.33
CA ASP A 317 8.67 18.22 17.87
C ASP A 317 9.27 17.28 16.81
N GLY A 318 8.94 17.47 15.52
CA GLY A 318 9.37 16.62 14.41
C GLY A 318 8.44 15.45 14.10
N SER A 319 7.50 15.12 15.02
CA SER A 319 6.46 14.12 14.78
C SER A 319 5.49 14.56 13.67
N VAL A 320 4.67 13.64 13.16
CA VAL A 320 3.81 13.87 11.99
C VAL A 320 2.38 13.48 12.27
N ALA A 321 1.45 14.44 12.17
CA ALA A 321 0.02 14.19 12.22
C ALA A 321 -0.55 14.00 10.81
N GLU A 322 -1.14 12.85 10.54
CA GLU A 322 -1.64 12.44 9.23
C GLU A 322 -3.17 12.31 9.28
N LEU A 323 -3.87 13.34 8.80
CA LEU A 323 -5.29 13.58 9.09
C LEU A 323 -6.13 13.53 7.82
N THR A 324 -7.41 13.15 7.95
CA THR A 324 -8.39 13.19 6.86
C THR A 324 -8.78 14.63 6.53
N VAL A 325 -8.49 15.06 5.30
CA VAL A 325 -8.80 16.42 4.79
C VAL A 325 -10.01 16.47 3.85
N GLY A 326 -10.54 15.32 3.46
CA GLY A 326 -11.62 15.22 2.48
C GLY A 326 -11.81 13.79 1.97
N HIS A 327 -12.54 13.62 0.88
CA HIS A 327 -12.85 12.32 0.29
C HIS A 327 -12.64 12.32 -1.22
N TYR A 328 -12.43 11.13 -1.80
CA TYR A 328 -12.46 10.95 -3.26
C TYR A 328 -13.74 10.26 -3.74
N ARG A 329 -14.03 10.48 -5.03
CA ARG A 329 -15.13 9.87 -5.78
C ARG A 329 -14.60 9.29 -7.08
N THR A 330 -15.13 8.14 -7.47
CA THR A 330 -14.83 7.52 -8.76
C THR A 330 -15.45 8.33 -9.92
N PRO A 331 -15.13 8.06 -11.21
CA PRO A 331 -15.59 8.89 -12.33
C PRO A 331 -17.11 9.07 -12.45
N SER A 332 -17.92 8.12 -11.99
CA SER A 332 -19.39 8.22 -11.90
C SER A 332 -19.91 9.06 -10.73
N GLY A 333 -19.03 9.60 -9.88
CA GLY A 333 -19.37 10.37 -8.67
C GLY A 333 -19.63 9.52 -7.42
N ARG A 334 -19.53 8.18 -7.53
CA ARG A 334 -19.73 7.23 -6.43
C ARG A 334 -18.72 7.43 -5.30
N THR A 335 -19.24 7.52 -4.07
CA THR A 335 -18.46 7.56 -2.82
C THR A 335 -17.99 6.15 -2.44
N VAL A 336 -16.71 6.01 -2.13
CA VAL A 336 -16.09 4.73 -1.72
C VAL A 336 -16.07 4.57 -0.20
N ASP A 337 -15.99 5.67 0.56
CA ASP A 337 -15.79 5.63 2.01
C ASP A 337 -16.93 4.89 2.74
N GLY A 338 -16.55 3.92 3.58
CA GLY A 338 -17.47 3.04 4.32
C GLY A 338 -18.28 2.06 3.46
N ARG A 339 -18.06 1.98 2.14
CA ARG A 339 -18.87 1.16 1.20
C ARG A 339 -18.06 0.21 0.33
N GLY A 340 -16.85 0.63 -0.04
CA GLY A 340 -16.03 -0.06 -1.04
C GLY A 340 -16.65 -0.05 -2.44
N ILE A 341 -15.88 -0.58 -3.38
CA ILE A 341 -16.28 -0.94 -4.73
C ILE A 341 -16.90 -2.35 -4.68
N ALA A 342 -18.08 -2.49 -5.28
CA ALA A 342 -18.67 -3.80 -5.54
C ALA A 342 -18.06 -4.37 -6.84
N PRO A 343 -17.65 -5.64 -6.87
CA PRO A 343 -17.26 -6.28 -8.13
C PRO A 343 -18.47 -6.40 -9.06
N ASP A 344 -18.22 -6.46 -10.37
CA ASP A 344 -19.24 -6.80 -11.36
C ASP A 344 -19.62 -8.28 -11.29
N LEU A 345 -18.69 -9.12 -10.78
CA LEU A 345 -18.87 -10.56 -10.63
C LEU A 345 -18.29 -11.07 -9.30
N GLU A 346 -19.17 -11.48 -8.38
CA GLU A 346 -18.76 -12.02 -7.09
C GLU A 346 -18.11 -13.41 -7.22
N ALA A 347 -16.95 -13.60 -6.56
CA ALA A 347 -16.17 -14.83 -6.57
C ALA A 347 -15.24 -14.97 -5.36
N ASP A 348 -15.52 -15.93 -4.48
CA ASP A 348 -14.67 -16.22 -3.30
C ASP A 348 -13.66 -17.35 -3.54
N GLN A 349 -13.89 -18.21 -4.55
CA GLN A 349 -13.02 -19.32 -4.92
C GLN A 349 -12.74 -19.33 -6.41
N GLN A 350 -11.57 -19.86 -6.79
CA GLN A 350 -11.13 -19.98 -8.19
C GLN A 350 -11.20 -18.67 -8.99
N VAL A 351 -11.03 -17.52 -8.31
CA VAL A 351 -11.21 -16.16 -8.85
C VAL A 351 -10.43 -15.95 -10.16
N LEU A 352 -9.19 -16.46 -10.22
CA LEU A 352 -8.37 -16.42 -11.44
C LEU A 352 -8.99 -17.18 -12.62
N ARG A 353 -9.48 -18.41 -12.40
CA ARG A 353 -10.18 -19.20 -13.44
C ARG A 353 -11.43 -18.47 -13.92
N ARG A 354 -12.15 -17.80 -13.02
CA ARG A 354 -13.34 -17.03 -13.38
C ARG A 354 -12.97 -15.79 -14.20
N ALA A 355 -11.86 -15.13 -13.89
CA ALA A 355 -11.31 -14.05 -14.72
C ALA A 355 -10.83 -14.53 -16.10
N GLU A 356 -10.15 -15.68 -16.18
CA GLU A 356 -9.79 -16.34 -17.45
C GLU A 356 -11.04 -16.62 -18.30
N THR A 357 -12.13 -17.10 -17.68
CA THR A 357 -13.43 -17.32 -18.34
C THR A 357 -14.09 -16.02 -18.83
N VAL A 358 -13.94 -14.92 -18.09
CA VAL A 358 -14.44 -13.60 -18.53
C VAL A 358 -13.58 -13.09 -19.70
N LEU A 359 -12.26 -13.21 -19.63
CA LEU A 359 -11.35 -12.77 -20.71
C LEU A 359 -11.63 -13.51 -22.02
N SER A 360 -11.88 -14.82 -22.00
CA SER A 360 -12.25 -15.56 -23.21
C SER A 360 -13.55 -15.05 -23.84
N GLY A 361 -14.51 -14.58 -23.04
CA GLY A 361 -15.74 -13.97 -23.56
C GLY A 361 -15.59 -12.52 -24.05
N LEU A 362 -14.48 -11.85 -23.73
CA LEU A 362 -14.18 -10.49 -24.19
C LEU A 362 -13.30 -10.46 -25.46
N GLY A 363 -12.53 -11.52 -25.72
CA GLY A 363 -11.56 -11.59 -26.82
C GLY A 363 -12.14 -11.86 -28.21
N ASP A 364 -13.40 -12.29 -28.31
CA ASP A 364 -14.06 -12.71 -29.57
C ASP A 364 -14.83 -11.56 -30.28
N SER A 365 -14.45 -10.30 -30.07
CA SER A 365 -15.15 -9.09 -30.58
C SER A 365 -14.55 -8.50 -31.87
#